data_AF-A0A924E9H0-F1
#
_entry.id   AF-A0A924E9H0-F1
#
_cell.length_a   1.000
_cell.length_b   1.000
_cell.length_c   1.000
_cell.angle_alpha   90.00
_cell.angle_beta   90.00
_cell.angle_gamma   90.00
#
_symmetry.space_group_name_H-M   'P 1'
#
loop_
_entity.id
_entity.type
_entity.pdbx_description
1 polymer ?
#
loop_
_entity_poly.entity_id
_entity_poly.type
_entity_poly.pdbx_seq_one_letter_code
_entity_poly.pdbx_strand_id
1 'polypeptide(L)' 'LKDGEVAVEKTVRFRTLGDITCTCPVDSPAQNAAEVVLETLTADVSERGATRMDDKTSDASMEKRKKEGYF' A
#
# COMPACT_ATOMS: atom_id res chain seq x y z
N LEU A 1 15.90 14.47 -0.53
CA LEU A 1 15.14 14.81 -1.74
C LEU A 1 16.17 15.04 -2.84
N LYS A 2 15.98 14.43 -4.00
CA LYS A 2 16.80 14.73 -5.18
C LYS A 2 16.50 16.16 -5.66
N ASP A 3 17.37 16.68 -6.51
CA ASP A 3 17.21 18.02 -7.05
C ASP A 3 15.86 18.12 -7.81
N GLY A 4 15.04 19.12 -7.42
CA GLY A 4 13.69 19.31 -7.95
C GLY A 4 12.56 18.57 -7.23
N GLU A 5 12.84 17.73 -6.22
CA GLU A 5 11.79 17.09 -5.42
C GLU A 5 11.34 17.98 -4.26
N VAL A 6 10.03 18.00 -3.99
CA VAL A 6 9.42 18.78 -2.90
C VAL A 6 8.70 17.82 -1.94
N ALA A 7 9.01 17.93 -0.64
CA ALA A 7 8.26 17.21 0.38
C ALA A 7 6.84 17.80 0.52
N VAL A 8 5.85 16.92 0.65
CA VAL A 8 4.45 17.31 0.88
C VAL A 8 3.93 16.59 2.11
N GLU A 9 3.18 17.32 2.94
CA GLU A 9 2.40 16.71 4.01
C GLU A 9 1.06 16.23 3.45
N LYS A 10 0.66 15.03 3.87
CA LYS A 10 -0.60 14.40 3.46
C LYS A 10 -1.22 13.64 4.63
N THR A 11 -2.55 13.59 4.64
CA THR A 11 -3.30 12.73 5.54
C THR A 11 -3.37 11.33 4.94
N VAL A 12 -2.69 10.39 5.59
CA VAL A 12 -2.52 9.03 5.08
C VAL A 12 -2.78 7.99 6.17
N ARG A 13 -3.15 6.77 5.76
CA ARG A 13 -3.38 5.63 6.65
C ARG A 13 -2.72 4.38 6.11
N PHE A 14 -2.22 3.53 7.01
CA PHE A 14 -1.79 2.19 6.66
C PHE A 14 -2.99 1.24 6.71
N ARG A 15 -3.33 0.63 5.57
CA ARG A 15 -4.39 -0.40 5.50
C ARG A 15 -3.86 -1.79 5.84
N THR A 16 -2.59 -2.05 5.55
CA THR A 16 -1.90 -3.29 5.90
C THR A 16 -0.56 -3.00 6.57
N LEU A 17 -0.08 -3.93 7.38
CA LEU A 17 1.27 -3.89 7.93
C LEU A 17 2.09 -5.06 7.38
N GLY A 18 3.31 -4.77 6.93
CA GLY A 18 4.31 -5.72 6.47
C GLY A 18 5.70 -5.22 6.84
N ASP A 19 6.70 -5.47 5.99
CA ASP A 19 8.04 -4.93 6.23
C ASP A 19 8.06 -3.41 6.06
N ILE A 20 8.80 -2.74 6.93
CA ILE A 20 8.89 -1.27 6.98
C ILE A 20 9.42 -0.66 5.68
N THR A 21 10.24 -1.41 4.94
CA THR A 21 10.88 -0.94 3.70
C THR A 21 9.97 -0.98 2.48
N CYS A 22 8.87 -1.75 2.52
CA CYS A 22 8.00 -1.96 1.37
C CYS A 22 6.51 -1.69 1.63
N THR A 23 6.15 -1.35 2.88
CA THR A 23 4.78 -0.98 3.23
C THR A 23 4.58 0.53 3.09
N CYS A 24 3.72 0.94 2.16
CA CYS A 24 3.36 2.34 1.95
C CYS A 24 1.95 2.66 2.48
N PRO A 25 1.75 3.86 3.02
CA PRO A 25 0.42 4.33 3.40
C PRO A 25 -0.35 4.78 2.15
N VAL A 26 -1.67 4.90 2.29
CA VAL A 26 -2.56 5.42 1.26
C VAL A 26 -3.26 6.68 1.75
N ASP A 27 -3.54 7.60 0.83
CA ASP A 27 -4.31 8.81 1.13
C ASP A 27 -5.69 8.38 1.68
N SER A 28 -6.05 8.91 2.85
CA SER A 28 -7.23 8.47 3.62
C SER A 28 -7.75 9.63 4.46
N PRO A 29 -8.87 10.28 4.09
CA PRO A 29 -9.45 11.36 4.87
C PRO A 29 -10.21 10.88 6.12
N ALA A 30 -10.45 9.57 6.26
CA ALA A 30 -11.24 8.99 7.34
C ALA A 30 -10.71 9.38 8.74
N GLN A 31 -11.61 9.91 9.58
CA GLN A 31 -11.33 10.38 10.95
C GLN A 31 -11.87 9.43 12.03
N ASN A 32 -12.71 8.45 11.67
CA ASN A 32 -13.29 7.50 12.60
C ASN A 32 -13.51 6.11 11.96
N ALA A 33 -13.86 5.13 12.79
CA ALA A 33 -14.01 3.74 12.36
C ALA A 33 -15.12 3.53 11.32
N ALA A 34 -16.23 4.27 11.40
CA ALA A 34 -17.32 4.15 10.43
C ALA A 34 -16.89 4.62 9.03
N GLU A 35 -16.16 5.73 8.97
CA GLU A 35 -15.57 6.25 7.74
C GLU A 35 -14.52 5.30 7.15
N VAL A 36 -13.70 4.65 7.99
CA VAL A 36 -12.75 3.62 7.54
C VAL A 36 -13.48 2.45 6.87
N VAL A 37 -14.58 1.97 7.46
CA VAL A 37 -15.36 0.86 6.89
C VAL A 37 -15.95 1.25 5.54
N LEU A 38 -16.54 2.44 5.42
CA LEU A 38 -17.08 2.93 4.15
C LEU A 38 -15.99 3.05 3.08
N GLU A 39 -14.84 3.63 3.43
CA GLU A 39 -13.70 3.76 2.53
C GLU A 39 -13.24 2.38 2.02
N THR A 40 -13.08 1.41 2.92
CA THR A 40 -12.66 0.05 2.56
C THR A 40 -13.69 -0.66 1.68
N LEU A 41 -14.99 -0.47 1.94
CA LEU A 41 -16.07 -1.06 1.11
C LEU A 41 -16.10 -0.50 -0.31
N THR A 42 -15.70 0.76 -0.49
CA THR A 42 -15.64 1.42 -1.80
C THR A 42 -14.32 1.24 -2.54
N ALA A 43 -13.34 0.53 -1.95
CA ALA A 43 -12.03 0.38 -2.56
C ALA A 43 -12.05 -0.64 -3.70
N ASP A 44 -11.73 -0.20 -4.92
CA ASP A 44 -11.62 -1.06 -6.11
C ASP A 44 -10.27 -1.81 -6.20
N VAL A 45 -9.34 -1.53 -5.28
CA VAL A 45 -8.01 -2.13 -5.22
C VAL A 45 -7.86 -2.97 -3.95
N SER A 46 -7.21 -4.12 -4.09
CA SER A 46 -6.89 -4.95 -2.93
C SER A 46 -5.95 -4.19 -1.98
N GLU A 47 -6.10 -4.42 -0.68
CA GLU A 47 -5.30 -3.72 0.33
C GLU A 47 -3.80 -3.94 0.12
N ARG A 48 -3.39 -5.17 -0.27
CA ARG A 48 -2.00 -5.48 -0.62
C ARG A 48 -1.52 -4.77 -1.87
N GLY A 49 -2.30 -4.76 -2.94
CA GLY A 49 -1.92 -4.09 -4.19
C GLY A 49 -1.77 -2.57 -4.01
N ALA A 50 -2.50 -1.99 -3.05
CA ALA A 50 -2.42 -0.57 -2.74
C ALA A 50 -1.15 -0.20 -1.95
N THR A 51 -0.71 -1.06 -1.02
CA THR A 51 0.31 -0.72 -0.01
C THR A 51 1.69 -1.35 -0.25
N ARG A 52 1.78 -2.48 -0.97
CA ARG A 52 3.05 -3.19 -1.17
C ARG A 52 3.76 -2.72 -2.43
N MET A 53 4.85 -1.99 -2.26
CA MET A 53 5.63 -1.47 -3.39
C MET A 53 6.33 -2.56 -4.19
N ASP A 54 6.69 -3.68 -3.55
CA ASP A 54 7.28 -4.83 -4.21
C ASP A 54 6.26 -5.57 -5.10
N ASP A 55 4.98 -5.54 -4.75
CA ASP A 55 3.92 -6.15 -5.55
C ASP A 55 3.63 -5.37 -6.85
N LYS A 56 3.97 -4.07 -6.89
CA LYS A 56 3.77 -3.21 -8.08
C LYS A 56 4.72 -3.50 -9.25
N THR A 57 5.73 -4.35 -9.07
CA THR A 57 6.69 -4.68 -10.14
C THR A 57 6.18 -5.73 -11.12
N SER A 58 5.18 -6.55 -10.75
CA SER A 58 4.43 -7.46 -11.64
C SER A 58 3.36 -8.23 -10.85
N ASP A 59 2.15 -8.41 -11.39
CA ASP A 59 1.11 -9.29 -10.82
C ASP A 59 1.59 -10.75 -10.62
N ALA A 60 2.64 -11.16 -11.36
CA ALA A 60 3.25 -12.48 -11.24
C ALA A 60 4.39 -12.55 -10.19
N SER A 61 4.68 -11.48 -9.45
CA SER A 61 5.85 -11.43 -8.54
C SER A 61 5.75 -12.48 -7.43
N MET A 62 4.55 -12.75 -6.92
CA MET A 62 4.33 -13.74 -5.87
C MET A 62 4.45 -15.17 -6.38
N GLU A 63 3.93 -15.46 -7.59
CA GLU A 63 4.06 -16.78 -8.21
C GLU A 63 5.50 -17.09 -8.61
N LYS A 64 6.25 -16.08 -9.07
CA LYS A 64 7.68 -16.21 -9.34
C LYS A 64 8.48 -16.43 -8.06
N ARG A 65 8.19 -15.68 -6.98
CA ARG A 65 8.82 -15.88 -5.66
C ARG A 65 8.56 -17.27 -5.08
N LYS A 66 7.35 -17.82 -5.24
CA LYS A 66 7.05 -19.23 -4.88
C LYS A 66 7.93 -20.21 -5.65
N LYS A 67 8.09 -20.03 -6.96
CA LYS A 67 8.98 -20.87 -7.78
C LYS A 67 10.46 -20.75 -7.39
N GLU A 68 10.86 -19.58 -6.90
CA GLU A 68 12.24 -19.30 -6.45
C GLU A 68 12.50 -19.72 -4.99
N GLY A 69 11.55 -20.35 -4.30
CA GLY A 69 11.74 -20.91 -2.96
C GLY A 69 11.50 -19.92 -1.81
N TYR A 70 10.74 -18.85 -2.05
CA TYR A 70 10.32 -17.90 -1.02
C TYR A 70 9.28 -18.50 -0.03
N PHE A 71 8.84 -19.74 -0.25
CA PHE A 71 8.03 -20.56 0.64
C PHE A 71 8.66 -21.93 0.82
#